data_AF-A0A354R6N1-F1
#
_entry.id   AF-A0A354R6N1-F1
#
_cell.length_a   1.000
_cell.length_b   1.000
_cell.length_c   1.000
_cell.angle_alpha   90.00
_cell.angle_beta   90.00
_cell.angle_gamma   90.00
#
_symmetry.space_group_name_H-M   'P 1'
#
loop_
_entity.id
_entity.type
_entity.pdbx_description
1 polymer ?
#
loop_
_entity_poly.entity_id
_entity_poly.type
_entity_poly.pdbx_seq_one_letter_code
_entity_poly.pdbx_strand_id
1 'polypeptide(L)' 'QSAILVVTHDPVVAAHATNVNFLKDGRLAASHPTGGDPARVSRLYLET' A
#
# COMPACT_ATOMS: atom_id res chain seq x y z
N GLN A 1 -1.63 -11.62 -19.42
CA GLN A 1 -2.07 -10.69 -18.36
C GLN A 1 -0.81 -10.20 -17.66
N SER A 2 -0.65 -8.89 -17.49
CA SER A 2 0.56 -8.28 -16.89
C SER A 2 0.17 -7.63 -15.56
N ALA A 3 1.11 -7.62 -14.61
CA ALA A 3 0.95 -6.94 -13.32
C ALA A 3 2.01 -5.84 -13.20
N ILE A 4 1.68 -4.79 -12.44
CA ILE A 4 2.60 -3.70 -12.10
C ILE A 4 2.84 -3.75 -10.60
N LEU A 5 4.10 -3.78 -10.20
CA LEU A 5 4.52 -3.61 -8.80
C LEU A 5 5.17 -2.23 -8.67
N VAL A 6 4.64 -1.42 -7.76
CA VAL A 6 5.19 -0.10 -7.41
C VAL A 6 5.60 -0.13 -5.95
N VAL A 7 6.79 0.40 -5.66
CA VAL A 7 7.26 0.66 -4.30
C VAL A 7 7.37 2.16 -4.15
N THR A 8 6.70 2.72 -3.15
CA THR A 8 6.64 4.16 -2.92
C THR A 8 6.39 4.45 -1.44
N HIS A 9 6.88 5.58 -0.96
CA HIS A 9 6.49 6.15 0.33
C HIS A 9 5.38 7.19 0.20
N ASP A 10 4.99 7.56 -1.02
CA ASP A 10 3.91 8.50 -1.28
C ASP A 10 2.54 7.77 -1.25
N PRO A 11 1.66 8.05 -0.27
CA PRO A 11 0.36 7.41 -0.17
C PRO A 11 -0.57 7.76 -1.34
N VAL A 12 -0.37 8.90 -2.02
CA VAL A 12 -1.15 9.30 -3.20
C VAL A 12 -0.87 8.34 -4.36
N VAL A 13 0.40 8.02 -4.60
CA VAL A 13 0.79 7.06 -5.63
C VAL A 13 0.31 5.66 -5.27
N ALA A 14 0.51 5.24 -4.02
CA ALA A 14 0.09 3.92 -3.56
C ALA A 14 -1.43 3.71 -3.67
N ALA A 15 -2.25 4.75 -3.48
CA ALA A 15 -3.70 4.67 -3.61
C ALA A 15 -4.18 4.28 -5.02
N HIS A 16 -3.39 4.52 -6.07
CA HIS A 16 -3.73 4.09 -7.43
C HIS A 16 -3.53 2.59 -7.68
N ALA A 17 -2.81 1.88 -6.82
CA ALA A 17 -2.71 0.43 -6.89
C ALA A 17 -4.04 -0.23 -6.48
N THR A 18 -4.31 -1.45 -6.96
CA THR A 18 -5.49 -2.20 -6.52
C THR A 18 -5.37 -2.66 -5.06
N ASN A 19 -4.16 -3.05 -4.65
CA ASN A 19 -3.81 -3.47 -3.30
C ASN A 19 -2.47 -2.85 -2.88
N VAL A 20 -2.31 -2.60 -1.58
CA VAL A 20 -1.05 -2.20 -0.96
C VAL A 20 -0.58 -3.31 0.00
N ASN A 21 0.72 -3.59 -0.05
CA ASN A 21 1.39 -4.55 0.83
C ASN A 21 2.36 -3.77 1.71
N PHE A 22 2.22 -3.91 3.03
CA PHE A 22 3.09 -3.25 4.00
C PHE A 22 4.13 -4.22 4.51
N LEU A 23 5.40 -3.80 4.48
CA LEU A 23 6.51 -4.59 4.99
C LEU A 23 7.06 -3.94 6.27
N LYS A 24 7.35 -4.78 7.26
CA LYS A 24 7.95 -4.40 8.54
C LYS A 24 8.91 -5.50 8.99
N ASP A 25 10.12 -5.11 9.39
CA ASP A 25 11.18 -6.03 9.83
C ASP A 25 11.45 -7.18 8.83
N GLY A 26 11.43 -6.86 7.53
CA GLY A 26 11.66 -7.81 6.44
C GLY A 26 10.52 -8.80 6.19
N ARG A 27 9.34 -8.59 6.80
CA ARG A 27 8.17 -9.46 6.66
C ARG A 27 6.97 -8.70 6.10
N LEU A 28 6.10 -9.42 5.40
CA LEU A 28 4.79 -8.89 5.02
C LEU A 28 3.93 -8.76 6.28
N ALA A 29 3.70 -7.53 6.70
CA ALA A 29 2.97 -7.21 7.92
C ALA A 29 1.46 -7.08 7.67
N ALA A 30 1.08 -6.52 6.52
CA ALA A 30 -0.33 -6.38 6.13
C ALA A 30 -0.51 -6.30 4.60
N SER A 31 -1.73 -6.63 4.14
CA SER A 31 -2.14 -6.50 2.75
C SER A 31 -3.60 -6.03 2.70
N HIS A 32 -3.85 -4.91 2.03
CA HIS A 32 -5.18 -4.30 1.98
C HIS A 32 -5.52 -3.77 0.58
N PRO A 33 -6.79 -3.85 0.15
CA PRO A 33 -7.25 -3.08 -0.99
C PRO A 33 -7.12 -1.60 -0.66
N THR A 34 -6.61 -0.80 -1.60
CA THR A 34 -6.37 0.64 -1.38
C THR A 34 -7.69 1.41 -1.31
N GLY A 35 -8.65 1.02 -2.16
CA GLY A 35 -9.90 1.74 -2.36
C GLY A 35 -9.73 3.10 -3.05
N GLY A 36 -8.55 3.41 -3.61
CA GLY A 36 -8.29 4.72 -4.22
C GLY A 36 -8.19 5.88 -3.23
N ASP A 37 -8.06 5.61 -1.93
CA ASP A 37 -8.05 6.63 -0.87
C ASP A 37 -6.66 6.80 -0.23
N PRO A 38 -5.92 7.89 -0.56
CA PRO A 38 -4.61 8.17 0.02
C PRO A 38 -4.62 8.33 1.54
N ALA A 39 -5.69 8.89 2.13
CA ALA A 39 -5.78 9.10 3.57
C ALA A 39 -5.88 7.76 4.31
N ARG A 40 -6.64 6.81 3.73
CA ARG A 40 -6.71 5.44 4.24
C ARG A 40 -5.39 4.69 4.11
N VAL A 41 -4.70 4.80 2.97
CA VAL A 41 -3.37 4.19 2.79
C VAL A 41 -2.37 4.74 3.81
N SER A 42 -2.35 6.06 4.01
CA SER A 42 -1.50 6.71 5.00
C SER A 42 -1.79 6.22 6.43
N ARG A 43 -3.07 6.10 6.80
CA ARG A 43 -3.46 5.55 8.10
C ARG A 43 -2.97 4.11 8.30
N LEU A 44 -3.21 3.23 7.32
CA LEU A 44 -2.77 1.84 7.38
C LEU A 44 -1.24 1.70 7.50
N TYR A 45 -0.49 2.57 6.82
CA TYR A 45 0.98 2.59 6.92
C TYR A 45 1.47 2.91 8.34
N LEU A 46 0.79 3.81 9.05
CA LEU A 46 1.14 4.17 10.42
C LEU A 46 0.70 3.14 11.46
N GLU A 47 -0.35 2.37 11.16
CA GLU A 47 -0.92 1.35 12.04
C GLU A 47 -0.24 -0.03 11.92
N THR A 48 0.50 -0.26 10.83
CA THR A 48 1.17 -1.54 10.54
C THR A 48 2.55 -1.65 11.19
#